data_AF-A0A972P3B2-F1
#
_entry.id   AF-A0A972P3B2-F1
#
_cell.length_a   1.000
_cell.length_b   1.000
_cell.length_c   1.000
_cell.angle_alpha   90.00
_cell.angle_beta   90.00
_cell.angle_gamma   90.00
#
_symmetry.space_group_name_H-M   'P 1'
#
loop_
_entity.id
_entity.type
_entity.pdbx_description
1 polymer ?
#
loop_
_entity_poly.entity_id
_entity_poly.type
_entity_poly.pdbx_seq_one_letter_code
_entity_poly.pdbx_strand_id
1 'polypeptide(L)'
;MNPSSIARLTVPADMRFLETIRGFVRELASAAGLSQREILGLELAAEEASVNTIEHAYPDGRPGDIFLKAEIGRTELVLSIRDEGLPFDPDLEGAGVSGTVADEFSARGLGLRIIRHEVDEARFENLGRRGKALRLVKRLTTTAEPEPEHLPPRIEPASPQPYEIRTMKPGEAIQVARIFWLAYGYSYKNENFYRPEGLLYLVGSGRLTSTVAVTENGEVVGHAGILRPTPAPMAEAALLVINPAHRGRGLMGALSRANEARALEMGLLGMSVDPVTSHAISQRDVMRLGGRPCGLDLAASPPRLFKALGSETAPPQRESCLHCFRYFDSPPPVKVHVPPRHREIVTRIYEGLAQACTFGDPAPASASGEYRIDFDKTVLKGIIRVVRADERQWPELLRAADDLAEYAGAEVVNLDLPLEQPAAALLCERAEEAGFFFSGLRPREAPDGDSLRLQRLHCPFDPDRLQFFDEFGRLLFDYVKAGMGESGKKATGSGG
;
A
#
# COMPACT_ATOMS: atom_id res chain seq x y z
N MET A 1 -4.49 5.35 25.45
CA MET A 1 -3.09 5.70 25.81
C MET A 1 -2.19 4.80 25.00
N ASN A 2 -1.25 5.37 24.22
CA ASN A 2 -0.29 4.55 23.49
C ASN A 2 0.69 3.93 24.51
N PRO A 3 0.93 2.61 24.49
CA PRO A 3 1.97 2.01 25.33
C PRO A 3 3.32 2.64 24.98
N SER A 4 4.17 2.88 25.98
CA SER A 4 5.49 3.48 25.77
C SER A 4 6.45 2.50 25.11
N SER A 5 6.20 1.20 25.22
CA SER A 5 6.97 0.16 24.53
C SER A 5 6.13 -1.09 24.28
N ILE A 6 6.29 -1.69 23.10
CA ILE A 6 5.66 -2.97 22.73
C ILE A 6 6.75 -3.93 22.27
N ALA A 7 6.83 -5.09 22.92
CA ALA A 7 7.65 -6.22 22.49
C ALA A 7 6.77 -7.38 22.00
N ARG A 8 7.28 -8.16 21.04
CA ARG A 8 6.57 -9.33 20.48
C ARG A 8 7.53 -10.51 20.32
N LEU A 9 7.04 -11.70 20.57
CA LEU A 9 7.71 -12.97 20.33
C LEU A 9 6.72 -13.93 19.67
N THR A 10 7.14 -14.60 18.60
CA THR A 10 6.41 -15.72 18.00
C THR A 10 7.27 -16.96 18.09
N VAL A 11 6.73 -18.03 18.65
CA VAL A 11 7.39 -19.34 18.73
C VAL A 11 6.40 -20.45 18.37
N PRO A 12 6.87 -21.60 17.86
CA PRO A 12 6.02 -22.77 17.72
C PRO A 12 5.41 -23.18 19.06
N ALA A 13 4.18 -23.69 19.05
CA ALA A 13 3.51 -24.29 20.20
C ALA A 13 4.16 -25.65 20.53
N ASP A 14 5.36 -25.60 21.10
CA ASP A 14 6.20 -26.75 21.42
C ASP A 14 6.96 -26.52 22.74
N MET A 15 6.99 -27.55 23.58
CA MET A 15 7.59 -27.51 24.93
C MET A 15 9.05 -27.02 24.93
N ARG A 16 9.79 -27.22 23.84
CA ARG A 16 11.18 -26.76 23.71
C ARG A 16 11.34 -25.25 23.82
N PHE A 17 10.28 -24.47 23.58
CA PHE A 17 10.32 -23.01 23.61
C PHE A 17 9.82 -22.39 24.93
N LEU A 18 9.41 -23.20 25.92
CA LEU A 18 8.91 -22.67 27.20
C LEU A 18 9.91 -21.76 27.92
N GLU A 19 11.19 -22.14 27.98
CA GLU A 19 12.22 -21.28 28.60
C GLU A 19 12.46 -19.98 27.81
N THR A 20 12.22 -19.98 26.49
CA THR A 20 12.28 -18.76 25.67
C THR A 20 11.14 -17.82 26.02
N ILE A 21 9.93 -18.37 26.20
CA ILE A 21 8.75 -17.62 26.64
C ILE A 21 8.97 -17.01 28.02
N ARG A 22 9.45 -17.82 28.98
CA ARG A 22 9.73 -17.37 30.35
C ARG A 22 10.80 -16.29 30.37
N GLY A 23 11.90 -16.48 29.63
CA GLY A 23 12.94 -15.46 29.48
C GLY A 23 12.41 -14.14 28.91
N PHE A 24 11.57 -14.19 27.87
CA PHE A 24 10.94 -13.01 27.30
C PHE A 24 10.08 -12.25 28.31
N VAL A 25 9.25 -12.97 29.09
CA VAL A 25 8.41 -12.37 30.13
C VAL A 25 9.26 -11.80 31.28
N ARG A 26 10.31 -12.52 31.69
CA ARG A 26 11.24 -12.09 32.74
C ARG A 26 11.88 -10.75 32.43
N GLU A 27 12.49 -10.63 31.25
CA GLU A 27 13.21 -9.41 30.84
C GLU A 27 12.27 -8.20 30.73
N LEU A 28 11.05 -8.40 30.25
CA LEU A 28 10.08 -7.32 30.13
C LEU A 28 9.45 -6.93 31.46
N ALA A 29 9.21 -7.90 32.34
CA ALA A 29 8.74 -7.62 33.69
C ALA A 29 9.81 -6.86 34.50
N SER A 30 11.07 -7.25 34.35
CA SER A 30 12.24 -6.53 34.89
C SER A 30 12.32 -5.10 34.35
N ALA A 31 12.22 -4.92 33.02
CA ALA A 31 12.21 -3.60 32.38
C ALA A 31 11.02 -2.72 32.81
N ALA A 32 9.88 -3.33 33.16
CA ALA A 32 8.71 -2.63 33.70
C ALA A 32 8.84 -2.26 35.19
N GLY A 33 9.95 -2.64 35.85
CA GLY A 33 10.21 -2.34 37.25
C GLY A 33 9.46 -3.23 38.26
N LEU A 34 8.99 -4.41 37.82
CA LEU A 34 8.38 -5.38 38.74
C LEU A 34 9.43 -5.98 39.68
N SER A 35 9.01 -6.31 40.90
CA SER A 35 9.88 -6.99 41.86
C SER A 35 10.17 -8.43 41.44
N GLN A 36 11.26 -9.02 41.94
CA GLN A 36 11.61 -10.42 41.66
C GLN A 36 10.47 -11.41 41.94
N ARG A 37 9.66 -11.15 42.97
CA ARG A 37 8.49 -11.99 43.28
C ARG A 37 7.43 -11.90 42.18
N GLU A 38 7.13 -10.70 41.71
CA GLU A 38 6.13 -10.47 40.66
C GLU A 38 6.61 -11.00 39.31
N ILE A 39 7.91 -10.88 39.03
CA ILE A 39 8.55 -11.47 37.83
C ILE A 39 8.33 -12.99 37.81
N LEU A 40 8.68 -13.69 38.89
CA LEU A 40 8.51 -15.14 38.99
C LEU A 40 7.04 -15.57 38.85
N GLY A 41 6.11 -14.81 39.44
CA GLY A 41 4.68 -15.06 39.31
C GLY A 41 4.20 -14.91 37.87
N LEU A 42 4.60 -13.84 37.19
CA LEU A 42 4.21 -13.60 35.80
C LEU A 42 4.84 -14.62 34.84
N GLU A 43 6.07 -15.06 35.08
CA GLU A 43 6.70 -16.16 34.34
C GLU A 43 5.88 -17.45 34.46
N LEU A 44 5.46 -17.79 35.69
CA LEU A 44 4.67 -18.97 35.93
C LEU A 44 3.29 -18.88 35.25
N ALA A 45 2.61 -17.74 35.33
CA ALA A 45 1.35 -17.52 34.62
C ALA A 45 1.52 -17.68 33.10
N ALA A 46 2.61 -17.17 32.53
CA ALA A 46 2.91 -17.30 31.11
C ALA A 46 3.27 -18.74 30.71
N GLU A 47 4.01 -19.46 31.55
CA GLU A 47 4.34 -20.88 31.38
C GLU A 47 3.06 -21.72 31.35
N GLU A 48 2.17 -21.57 32.33
CA GLU A 48 0.88 -22.28 32.39
C GLU A 48 -0.01 -21.97 31.18
N ALA A 49 -0.09 -20.71 30.76
CA ALA A 49 -0.86 -20.31 29.59
C ALA A 49 -0.30 -20.92 28.29
N SER A 50 1.02 -21.01 28.19
CA SER A 50 1.71 -21.59 27.03
C SER A 50 1.55 -23.11 27.00
N VAL A 51 1.71 -23.79 28.13
CA VAL A 51 1.47 -25.23 28.26
C VAL A 51 0.04 -25.58 27.85
N ASN A 52 -0.97 -24.82 28.34
CA ASN A 52 -2.36 -25.00 27.92
C ASN A 52 -2.54 -24.85 26.40
N THR A 53 -1.84 -23.91 25.79
CA THR A 53 -1.86 -23.74 24.34
C THR A 53 -1.25 -24.96 23.63
N ILE A 54 -0.07 -25.41 24.07
CA ILE A 54 0.66 -26.53 23.48
C ILE A 54 -0.14 -27.83 23.57
N GLU A 55 -0.78 -28.09 24.70
CA GLU A 55 -1.47 -29.36 24.95
C GLU A 55 -2.91 -29.40 24.44
N HIS A 56 -3.58 -28.25 24.31
CA HIS A 56 -5.04 -28.23 24.09
C HIS A 56 -5.50 -27.43 22.87
N ALA A 57 -4.69 -26.52 22.33
CA ALA A 57 -5.16 -25.65 21.25
C ALA A 57 -5.27 -26.39 19.89
N TYR A 58 -4.43 -27.40 19.64
CA TYR A 58 -4.29 -28.03 18.31
C TYR A 58 -4.58 -29.55 18.37
N PRO A 59 -5.87 -29.97 18.35
CA PRO A 59 -6.26 -31.38 18.52
C PRO A 59 -5.90 -32.29 17.34
N ASP A 60 -5.64 -31.70 16.16
CA ASP A 60 -5.24 -32.42 14.95
C ASP A 60 -3.74 -32.77 14.92
N GLY A 61 -3.00 -32.41 15.98
CA GLY A 61 -1.57 -32.66 16.13
C GLY A 61 -0.68 -31.80 15.22
N ARG A 62 -1.25 -30.85 14.47
CA ARG A 62 -0.45 -29.90 13.68
C ARG A 62 0.07 -28.82 14.62
N PRO A 63 1.41 -28.60 14.69
CA PRO A 63 1.94 -27.55 15.54
C PRO A 63 1.52 -26.20 14.98
N GLY A 64 0.74 -25.43 15.75
CA GLY A 64 0.55 -24.00 15.48
C GLY A 64 1.59 -23.15 16.19
N ASP A 65 1.35 -21.84 16.22
CA ASP A 65 2.25 -20.87 16.85
C ASP A 65 1.63 -20.27 18.12
N ILE A 66 2.49 -19.81 19.03
CA ILE A 66 2.17 -18.96 20.17
C ILE A 66 2.71 -17.56 19.87
N PHE A 67 1.83 -16.57 19.92
CA PHE A 67 2.15 -15.17 19.72
C PHE A 67 2.08 -14.43 21.06
N LEU A 68 3.23 -14.07 21.60
CA LEU A 68 3.34 -13.23 22.78
C LEU A 68 3.49 -11.76 22.39
N LYS A 69 2.73 -10.90 23.05
CA LYS A 69 2.85 -9.45 22.96
C LYS A 69 2.84 -8.89 24.37
N ALA A 70 3.85 -8.09 24.70
CA ALA A 70 3.92 -7.39 25.97
C ALA A 70 3.92 -5.88 25.72
N GLU A 71 3.04 -5.17 26.42
CA GLU A 71 2.90 -3.72 26.36
C GLU A 71 3.22 -3.14 27.72
N ILE A 72 4.29 -2.34 27.79
CA ILE A 72 4.66 -1.61 29.00
C ILE A 72 4.03 -0.23 28.87
N GLY A 73 3.06 0.04 29.74
CA GLY A 73 2.45 1.35 29.91
C GLY A 73 2.99 2.07 31.14
N ARG A 74 2.40 3.22 31.47
CA ARG A 74 2.78 3.99 32.67
C ARG A 74 2.32 3.35 33.97
N THR A 75 1.22 2.62 33.93
CA THR A 75 0.52 2.09 35.12
C THR A 75 0.38 0.58 35.10
N GLU A 76 0.66 -0.07 33.98
CA GLU A 76 0.46 -1.51 33.81
C GLU A 76 1.42 -2.11 32.78
N LEU A 77 1.79 -3.37 33.01
CA LEU A 77 2.33 -4.29 32.02
C LEU A 77 1.20 -5.21 31.57
N VAL A 78 0.96 -5.27 30.26
CA VAL A 78 -0.04 -6.13 29.66
C VAL A 78 0.65 -7.20 28.82
N LEU A 79 0.50 -8.46 29.20
CA LEU A 79 0.99 -9.61 28.45
C LEU A 79 -0.19 -10.31 27.76
N SER A 80 -0.15 -10.38 26.44
CA SER A 80 -1.11 -11.12 25.61
C SER A 80 -0.43 -12.37 25.06
N ILE A 81 -1.03 -13.53 25.31
CA ILE A 81 -0.62 -14.83 24.78
C ILE A 81 -1.73 -15.29 23.83
N ARG A 82 -1.47 -15.26 22.52
CA ARG A 82 -2.44 -15.57 21.46
C ARG A 82 -2.06 -16.85 20.74
N ASP A 83 -3.06 -17.60 20.32
CA ASP A 83 -2.93 -18.78 19.45
C ASP A 83 -4.08 -18.86 18.45
N GLU A 84 -3.95 -19.70 17.43
CA GLU A 84 -4.93 -19.89 16.35
C GLU A 84 -5.62 -21.26 16.42
N GLY A 85 -5.55 -21.92 17.57
CA GLY A 85 -6.19 -23.20 17.82
C GLY A 85 -7.67 -23.07 18.21
N LEU A 86 -8.22 -24.15 18.78
CA LEU A 86 -9.62 -24.25 19.17
C LEU A 86 -10.09 -23.03 19.98
N PRO A 87 -11.24 -22.41 19.65
CA PRO A 87 -11.86 -21.41 20.50
C PRO A 87 -12.10 -21.97 21.90
N PHE A 88 -11.77 -21.19 22.92
CA PHE A 88 -11.92 -21.55 24.33
C PHE A 88 -12.14 -20.27 25.13
N ASP A 89 -13.17 -20.28 25.99
CA ASP A 89 -13.41 -19.22 26.97
C ASP A 89 -14.08 -19.85 28.21
N PRO A 90 -13.37 -19.93 29.35
CA PRO A 90 -13.88 -20.59 30.55
C PRO A 90 -15.10 -19.86 31.14
N ASP A 91 -15.24 -18.56 30.92
CA ASP A 91 -16.35 -17.77 31.47
C ASP A 91 -17.64 -17.97 30.64
N LEU A 92 -17.52 -18.36 29.36
CA LEU A 92 -18.65 -18.73 28.50
C LEU A 92 -19.00 -20.23 28.60
N GLU A 93 -18.02 -21.11 28.78
CA GLU A 93 -18.25 -22.55 28.92
C GLU A 93 -18.85 -22.95 30.28
N GLY A 94 -18.57 -22.20 31.34
CA GLY A 94 -19.11 -22.43 32.69
C GLY A 94 -20.60 -22.05 32.89
N ALA A 95 -21.22 -21.34 31.94
CA ALA A 95 -22.59 -20.84 32.08
C ALA A 95 -23.70 -21.88 31.77
N GLY A 96 -23.34 -23.11 31.38
CA GLY A 96 -24.31 -24.10 30.85
C GLY A 96 -24.19 -25.56 31.32
N VAL A 97 -23.22 -25.91 32.18
CA VAL A 97 -23.05 -27.30 32.64
C VAL A 97 -23.17 -27.38 34.15
N SER A 98 -24.32 -27.86 34.64
CA SER A 98 -24.47 -28.31 36.02
C SER A 98 -23.64 -29.60 36.21
N GLY A 99 -22.35 -29.43 36.48
CA GLY A 99 -21.43 -30.49 36.89
C GLY A 99 -21.05 -30.26 38.35
N THR A 100 -21.23 -31.30 39.17
CA THR A 100 -21.06 -31.32 40.62
C THR A 100 -19.77 -30.70 41.16
N VAL A 101 -19.83 -30.25 42.41
CA VAL A 101 -18.77 -29.76 43.34
C VAL A 101 -17.55 -30.70 43.49
N ALA A 102 -17.44 -31.75 42.68
CA ALA A 102 -16.33 -32.70 42.66
C ALA A 102 -15.24 -32.40 41.61
N ASP A 103 -15.41 -31.37 40.76
CA ASP A 103 -14.42 -31.01 39.72
C ASP A 103 -13.47 -29.86 40.14
N GLU A 104 -13.63 -29.31 41.35
CA GLU A 104 -12.76 -28.25 41.92
C GLU A 104 -11.31 -28.72 42.22
N PHE A 105 -11.05 -30.03 42.09
CA PHE A 105 -9.75 -30.67 42.32
C PHE A 105 -9.19 -31.43 41.10
N SER A 106 -9.77 -31.30 39.90
CA SER A 106 -9.17 -31.89 38.69
C SER A 106 -7.98 -31.05 38.21
N ALA A 107 -6.93 -31.72 37.73
CA ALA A 107 -5.69 -31.09 37.25
C ALA A 107 -5.93 -30.01 36.16
N ARG A 108 -7.07 -30.06 35.46
CA ARG A 108 -7.46 -29.11 34.41
C ARG A 108 -7.72 -27.67 34.91
N GLY A 109 -8.09 -27.48 36.17
CA GLY A 109 -8.38 -26.15 36.72
C GLY A 109 -7.17 -25.44 37.34
N LEU A 110 -6.06 -26.15 37.56
CA LEU A 110 -4.96 -25.64 38.37
C LEU A 110 -4.18 -24.53 37.65
N GLY A 111 -3.86 -24.70 36.36
CA GLY A 111 -3.12 -23.70 35.58
C GLY A 111 -3.85 -22.36 35.49
N LEU A 112 -5.17 -22.36 35.25
CA LEU A 112 -5.98 -21.15 35.25
C LEU A 112 -6.04 -20.46 36.62
N ARG A 113 -6.05 -21.23 37.71
CA ARG A 113 -5.99 -20.68 39.08
C ARG A 113 -4.64 -20.04 39.36
N ILE A 114 -3.54 -20.65 38.93
CA ILE A 114 -2.20 -20.09 39.05
C ILE A 114 -2.14 -18.76 38.29
N ILE A 115 -2.58 -18.76 37.02
CA ILE A 115 -2.62 -17.54 36.20
C ILE A 115 -3.39 -16.43 36.91
N ARG A 116 -4.63 -16.69 37.34
CA ARG A 116 -5.49 -15.70 38.00
C ARG A 116 -4.96 -15.23 39.36
N HIS A 117 -4.09 -16.01 40.02
CA HIS A 117 -3.47 -15.64 41.29
C HIS A 117 -2.25 -14.71 41.10
N GLU A 118 -1.46 -14.92 40.05
CA GLU A 118 -0.20 -14.19 39.85
C GLU A 118 -0.38 -12.82 39.16
N VAL A 119 -1.53 -12.59 38.52
CA VAL A 119 -1.83 -11.35 37.77
C VAL A 119 -3.00 -10.59 38.39
N ASP A 120 -3.11 -9.29 38.13
CA ASP A 120 -4.20 -8.46 38.65
C ASP A 120 -5.50 -8.64 37.83
N GLU A 121 -5.37 -8.94 36.54
CA GLU A 121 -6.50 -9.20 35.65
C GLU A 121 -6.11 -10.24 34.59
N ALA A 122 -7.00 -11.19 34.32
CA ALA A 122 -6.87 -12.15 33.22
C ALA A 122 -8.16 -12.16 32.41
N ARG A 123 -8.09 -11.91 31.11
CA ARG A 123 -9.25 -11.91 30.20
C ARG A 123 -8.99 -12.74 28.96
N PHE A 124 -9.98 -13.52 28.55
CA PHE A 124 -9.98 -14.18 27.25
C PHE A 124 -10.60 -13.26 26.20
N GLU A 125 -9.98 -13.22 25.02
CA GLU A 125 -10.43 -12.44 23.89
C GLU A 125 -10.56 -13.35 22.66
N ASN A 126 -11.77 -13.45 22.12
CA ASN A 126 -12.00 -14.10 20.82
C ASN A 126 -11.73 -13.10 19.70
N LEU A 127 -10.77 -13.40 18.83
CA LEU A 127 -10.31 -12.53 17.74
C LEU A 127 -10.81 -13.01 16.37
N GLY A 128 -11.86 -13.84 16.34
CA GLY A 128 -12.45 -14.40 15.13
C GLY A 128 -11.45 -15.21 14.32
N ARG A 129 -11.20 -14.82 13.06
CA ARG A 129 -10.24 -15.51 12.18
C ARG A 129 -8.79 -15.48 12.69
N ARG A 130 -8.47 -14.60 13.66
CA ARG A 130 -7.14 -14.48 14.26
C ARG A 130 -6.98 -15.33 15.53
N GLY A 131 -7.92 -16.24 15.80
CA GLY A 131 -7.87 -17.16 16.94
C GLY A 131 -8.32 -16.52 18.25
N LYS A 132 -7.65 -16.87 19.35
CA LYS A 132 -7.97 -16.40 20.71
C LYS A 132 -6.73 -15.86 21.42
N ALA A 133 -6.91 -14.97 22.37
CA ALA A 133 -5.84 -14.45 23.20
C ALA A 133 -6.21 -14.46 24.69
N LEU A 134 -5.25 -14.82 25.53
CA LEU A 134 -5.29 -14.59 26.97
C LEU A 134 -4.51 -13.32 27.29
N ARG A 135 -5.21 -12.29 27.75
CA ARG A 135 -4.67 -11.00 28.16
C ARG A 135 -4.49 -10.97 29.67
N LEU A 136 -3.25 -10.87 30.12
CA LEU A 136 -2.81 -10.78 31.51
C LEU A 136 -2.37 -9.35 31.81
N VAL A 137 -2.89 -8.75 32.88
CA VAL A 137 -2.54 -7.39 33.30
C VAL A 137 -1.87 -7.44 34.66
N LYS A 138 -0.73 -6.78 34.77
CA LYS A 138 -0.02 -6.53 36.03
C LYS A 138 0.11 -5.03 36.24
N ARG A 139 -0.39 -4.50 37.35
CA ARG A 139 -0.31 -3.08 37.69
C ARG A 139 1.09 -2.74 38.19
N LEU A 140 1.65 -1.65 37.68
CA LEU A 140 2.97 -1.16 38.06
C LEU A 140 2.85 -0.26 39.28
N THR A 141 3.63 -0.54 40.32
CA THR A 141 3.70 0.24 41.56
C THR A 141 4.52 1.52 41.41
N THR A 142 5.41 1.55 40.42
CA THR A 142 6.21 2.74 40.07
C THR A 142 5.70 3.26 38.73
N THR A 143 5.25 4.52 38.69
CA THR A 143 5.02 5.19 37.41
C THR A 143 6.37 5.35 36.74
N ALA A 144 6.64 4.59 35.69
CA ALA A 144 7.78 4.87 34.84
C ALA A 144 7.67 6.33 34.38
N GLU A 145 8.71 7.13 34.65
CA GLU A 145 8.79 8.45 34.03
C GLU A 145 8.66 8.24 32.53
N PRO A 146 7.79 8.99 31.84
CA PRO A 146 7.69 8.84 30.40
C PRO A 146 9.07 9.05 29.82
N GLU A 147 9.59 8.05 29.09
CA GLU A 147 10.72 8.32 28.22
C GLU A 147 10.36 9.57 27.41
N PRO A 148 11.24 10.59 27.37
CA PRO A 148 10.99 11.74 26.54
C PRO A 148 10.70 11.20 25.14
N GLU A 149 9.56 11.61 24.59
CA GLU A 149 9.14 11.24 23.24
C GLU A 149 10.34 11.51 22.33
N HIS A 150 11.02 10.45 21.91
CA HIS A 150 12.18 10.56 21.03
C HIS A 150 11.61 10.98 19.69
N LEU A 151 11.43 12.29 19.52
CA LEU A 151 11.20 12.89 18.23
C LEU A 151 12.29 12.32 17.31
N PRO A 152 11.92 11.76 16.15
CA PRO A 152 12.91 11.20 15.25
C PRO A 152 13.99 12.25 15.02
N PRO A 153 15.28 11.87 15.11
CA PRO A 153 16.37 12.84 15.04
C PRO A 153 16.20 13.69 13.77
N ARG A 154 16.18 15.01 13.96
CA ARG A 154 16.06 15.96 12.85
C ARG A 154 17.27 15.74 11.93
N ILE A 155 17.00 15.43 10.66
CA ILE A 155 18.09 15.29 9.67
C ILE A 155 18.68 16.68 9.46
N GLU A 156 19.93 16.86 9.87
CA GLU A 156 20.64 18.12 9.70
C GLU A 156 20.83 18.44 8.20
N PRO A 157 20.49 19.66 7.75
CA PRO A 157 20.79 20.07 6.39
C PRO A 157 22.30 20.05 6.13
N ALA A 158 22.72 19.50 5.00
CA ALA A 158 24.13 19.56 4.59
C ALA A 158 24.58 21.01 4.30
N SER A 159 25.88 21.27 4.16
CA SER A 159 26.36 22.59 3.69
C SER A 159 25.99 22.84 2.21
N PRO A 160 25.64 24.07 1.79
CA PRO A 160 25.51 24.44 0.38
C PRO A 160 26.74 24.05 -0.45
N GLN A 161 26.54 23.41 -1.60
CA GLN A 161 27.60 22.91 -2.48
C GLN A 161 27.05 22.73 -3.91
N PRO A 162 27.90 22.70 -4.95
CA PRO A 162 27.50 22.34 -6.30
C PRO A 162 27.19 20.83 -6.43
N TYR A 163 26.47 20.48 -7.50
CA TYR A 163 26.09 19.09 -7.79
C TYR A 163 26.33 18.76 -9.26
N GLU A 164 26.85 17.58 -9.53
CA GLU A 164 26.92 16.99 -10.85
C GLU A 164 25.64 16.20 -11.14
N ILE A 165 24.96 16.48 -12.26
CA ILE A 165 23.81 15.70 -12.73
C ILE A 165 24.25 14.82 -13.89
N ARG A 166 24.17 13.50 -13.73
CA ARG A 166 24.63 12.54 -14.75
C ARG A 166 23.98 11.16 -14.64
N THR A 167 24.28 10.28 -15.59
CA THR A 167 23.93 8.86 -15.49
C THR A 167 24.55 8.23 -14.24
N MET A 168 23.81 7.35 -13.58
CA MET A 168 24.31 6.55 -12.47
C MET A 168 25.41 5.59 -12.93
N LYS A 169 26.50 5.49 -12.16
CA LYS A 169 27.53 4.46 -12.33
C LYS A 169 27.10 3.20 -11.57
N PRO A 170 27.45 1.98 -12.04
CA PRO A 170 27.00 0.75 -11.38
C PRO A 170 27.35 0.65 -9.88
N GLY A 171 28.55 1.09 -9.47
CA GLY A 171 28.97 1.10 -8.06
C GLY A 171 28.18 2.06 -7.15
N GLU A 172 27.32 2.91 -7.71
CA GLU A 172 26.53 3.90 -6.98
C GLU A 172 25.13 3.38 -6.60
N ALA A 173 24.73 2.20 -7.08
CA ALA A 173 23.39 1.66 -6.86
C ALA A 173 23.00 1.54 -5.38
N ILE A 174 23.97 1.21 -4.52
CA ILE A 174 23.74 1.14 -3.06
C ILE A 174 23.40 2.51 -2.45
N GLN A 175 23.97 3.58 -2.99
CA GLN A 175 23.69 4.94 -2.51
C GLN A 175 22.27 5.36 -2.89
N VAL A 176 21.81 5.00 -4.10
CA VAL A 176 20.41 5.19 -4.51
C VAL A 176 19.46 4.43 -3.57
N ALA A 177 19.75 3.16 -3.26
CA ALA A 177 18.92 2.38 -2.35
C ALA A 177 18.82 3.00 -0.95
N ARG A 178 19.93 3.54 -0.43
CA ARG A 178 19.96 4.28 0.85
C ARG A 178 19.08 5.52 0.80
N ILE A 179 19.11 6.31 -0.27
CA ILE A 179 18.25 7.49 -0.41
C ILE A 179 16.76 7.11 -0.42
N PHE A 180 16.39 6.03 -1.11
CA PHE A 180 15.02 5.52 -1.08
C PHE A 180 14.59 5.14 0.34
N TRP A 181 15.44 4.46 1.10
CA TRP A 181 15.15 4.13 2.49
C TRP A 181 15.06 5.36 3.40
N LEU A 182 15.94 6.35 3.21
CA LEU A 182 15.90 7.62 3.96
C LEU A 182 14.60 8.40 3.69
N ALA A 183 14.09 8.34 2.47
CA ALA A 183 12.85 9.03 2.09
C ALA A 183 11.58 8.28 2.51
N TYR A 184 11.56 6.95 2.36
CA TYR A 184 10.32 6.15 2.40
C TYR A 184 10.34 4.98 3.40
N GLY A 185 11.45 4.73 4.12
CA GLY A 185 11.64 3.44 4.78
C GLY A 185 11.56 2.31 3.77
N TYR A 186 10.82 1.25 4.06
CA TYR A 186 10.49 0.17 3.11
C TYR A 186 9.09 0.32 2.47
N SER A 187 8.48 1.52 2.53
CA SER A 187 7.12 1.73 2.01
C SER A 187 7.04 2.03 0.51
N TYR A 188 8.17 2.14 -0.20
CA TYR A 188 8.17 2.35 -1.65
C TYR A 188 7.84 1.05 -2.39
N LYS A 189 6.86 1.09 -3.29
CA LYS A 189 6.28 -0.12 -3.92
C LYS A 189 7.26 -1.00 -4.70
N ASN A 190 8.31 -0.44 -5.30
CA ASN A 190 9.19 -1.21 -6.18
C ASN A 190 10.45 -1.66 -5.43
N GLU A 191 10.51 -2.95 -5.09
CA GLU A 191 11.59 -3.57 -4.33
C GLU A 191 12.97 -3.46 -4.99
N ASN A 192 13.03 -3.30 -6.32
CA ASN A 192 14.30 -3.13 -7.04
C ASN A 192 15.06 -1.88 -6.59
N PHE A 193 14.39 -0.91 -5.94
CA PHE A 193 15.03 0.29 -5.40
C PHE A 193 15.56 0.11 -3.98
N TYR A 194 15.30 -1.03 -3.34
CA TYR A 194 15.95 -1.44 -2.09
C TYR A 194 17.05 -2.48 -2.31
N ARG A 195 17.17 -2.99 -3.53
CA ARG A 195 18.12 -4.04 -3.93
C ARG A 195 19.05 -3.51 -5.01
N PRO A 196 20.34 -3.22 -4.70
CA PRO A 196 21.29 -2.72 -5.69
C PRO A 196 21.32 -3.56 -6.97
N GLU A 197 21.24 -4.89 -6.85
CA GLU A 197 21.24 -5.83 -7.98
C GLU A 197 19.98 -5.70 -8.83
N GLY A 198 18.82 -5.47 -8.20
CA GLY A 198 17.54 -5.23 -8.89
C GLY A 198 17.57 -3.92 -9.67
N LEU A 199 18.10 -2.85 -9.07
CA LEU A 199 18.32 -1.58 -9.75
C LEU A 199 19.26 -1.72 -10.95
N LEU A 200 20.39 -2.42 -10.77
CA LEU A 200 21.34 -2.69 -11.84
C LEU A 200 20.75 -3.56 -12.95
N TYR A 201 19.88 -4.52 -12.62
CA TYR A 201 19.15 -5.31 -13.61
C TYR A 201 18.22 -4.42 -14.45
N LEU A 202 17.47 -3.50 -13.84
CA LEU A 202 16.60 -2.57 -14.56
C LEU A 202 17.40 -1.67 -15.51
N VAL A 203 18.56 -1.17 -15.05
CA VAL A 203 19.45 -0.35 -15.89
C VAL A 203 20.09 -1.17 -17.01
N GLY A 204 20.66 -2.33 -16.69
CA GLY A 204 21.34 -3.19 -17.66
C GLY A 204 20.42 -3.79 -18.71
N SER A 205 19.15 -4.00 -18.39
CA SER A 205 18.12 -4.45 -19.35
C SER A 205 17.53 -3.32 -20.19
N GLY A 206 17.93 -2.07 -19.98
CA GLY A 206 17.38 -0.90 -20.69
C GLY A 206 15.97 -0.50 -20.26
N ARG A 207 15.41 -1.16 -19.24
CA ARG A 207 14.09 -0.87 -18.68
C ARG A 207 14.06 0.40 -17.85
N LEU A 208 15.21 0.82 -17.34
CA LEU A 208 15.37 2.05 -16.57
C LEU A 208 16.58 2.83 -17.07
N THR A 209 16.37 4.11 -17.36
CA THR A 209 17.47 5.07 -17.43
C THR A 209 17.55 5.80 -16.10
N SER A 210 18.69 5.67 -15.40
CA SER A 210 18.91 6.17 -14.05
C SER A 210 19.81 7.41 -14.06
N THR A 211 19.27 8.54 -13.63
CA THR A 211 19.99 9.82 -13.49
C THR A 211 20.16 10.15 -12.02
N VAL A 212 21.35 10.60 -11.64
CA VAL A 212 21.72 10.90 -10.24
C VAL A 212 22.25 12.32 -10.09
N ALA A 213 22.05 12.87 -8.89
CA ALA A 213 22.70 14.09 -8.43
C ALA A 213 23.82 13.72 -7.46
N VAL A 214 25.04 14.17 -7.76
CA VAL A 214 26.26 13.76 -7.05
C VAL A 214 26.97 14.98 -6.47
N THR A 215 27.44 14.86 -5.23
CA THR A 215 28.19 15.90 -4.51
C THR A 215 29.64 16.00 -5.01
N GLU A 216 30.36 17.06 -4.62
CA GLU A 216 31.80 17.21 -4.91
C GLU A 216 32.65 16.03 -4.39
N ASN A 217 32.20 15.39 -3.32
CA ASN A 217 32.87 14.23 -2.72
C ASN A 217 32.46 12.89 -3.34
N GLY A 218 31.66 12.90 -4.42
CA GLY A 218 31.23 11.68 -5.12
C GLY A 218 30.06 10.94 -4.46
N GLU A 219 29.36 11.56 -3.50
CA GLU A 219 28.17 10.98 -2.87
C GLU A 219 26.93 11.23 -3.73
N VAL A 220 26.14 10.19 -3.99
CA VAL A 220 24.82 10.34 -4.61
C VAL A 220 23.83 10.82 -3.56
N VAL A 221 23.14 11.93 -3.86
CA VAL A 221 22.17 12.57 -2.95
C VAL A 221 20.79 12.75 -3.57
N GLY A 222 20.63 12.38 -4.84
CA GLY A 222 19.35 12.38 -5.52
C GLY A 222 19.33 11.43 -6.70
N HIS A 223 18.15 10.96 -7.05
CA HIS A 223 17.91 10.05 -8.17
C HIS A 223 16.60 10.42 -8.87
N ALA A 224 16.55 10.23 -10.19
CA ALA A 224 15.34 10.24 -11.00
C ALA A 224 15.46 9.23 -12.14
N GLY A 225 14.36 8.60 -12.54
CA GLY A 225 14.35 7.53 -13.53
C GLY A 225 13.40 7.79 -14.70
N ILE A 226 13.74 7.23 -15.86
CA ILE A 226 12.84 7.02 -16.99
C ILE A 226 12.60 5.51 -17.10
N LEU A 227 11.39 5.08 -16.79
CA LEU A 227 11.00 3.67 -16.78
C LEU A 227 10.28 3.30 -18.09
N ARG A 228 10.73 2.22 -18.72
CA ARG A 228 10.17 1.62 -19.95
C ARG A 228 10.20 0.10 -19.84
N PRO A 229 9.18 -0.54 -19.22
CA PRO A 229 9.16 -1.99 -19.05
C PRO A 229 9.28 -2.75 -20.38
N THR A 230 8.73 -2.18 -21.45
CA THR A 230 8.91 -2.58 -22.84
C THR A 230 9.40 -1.38 -23.65
N PRO A 231 10.16 -1.59 -24.75
CA PRO A 231 10.51 -0.52 -25.68
C PRO A 231 9.24 0.03 -26.35
N ALA A 232 8.67 1.07 -25.74
CA ALA A 232 7.53 1.81 -26.25
C ALA A 232 7.99 3.23 -26.64
N PRO A 233 7.25 3.93 -27.52
CA PRO A 233 7.54 5.33 -27.83
C PRO A 233 7.25 6.27 -26.66
N MET A 234 6.81 5.75 -25.50
CA MET A 234 6.56 6.47 -24.27
C MET A 234 7.43 5.96 -23.12
N ALA A 235 7.51 6.77 -22.07
CA ALA A 235 8.09 6.35 -20.79
C ALA A 235 7.35 6.96 -19.60
N GLU A 236 7.49 6.31 -18.45
CA GLU A 236 7.08 6.86 -17.17
C GLU A 236 8.29 7.59 -16.54
N ALA A 237 8.14 8.87 -16.26
CA ALA A 237 9.02 9.58 -15.35
C ALA A 237 8.69 9.11 -13.94
N ALA A 238 9.62 8.37 -13.36
CA ALA A 238 9.42 7.76 -12.06
C ALA A 238 10.61 8.07 -11.15
N LEU A 239 10.50 7.64 -9.89
CA LEU A 239 11.66 7.38 -9.04
C LEU A 239 12.45 8.63 -8.64
N LEU A 240 11.77 9.77 -8.56
CA LEU A 240 12.33 11.03 -8.11
C LEU A 240 12.46 11.03 -6.58
N VAL A 241 13.69 11.05 -6.08
CA VAL A 241 13.97 11.08 -4.65
C VAL A 241 15.21 11.92 -4.36
N ILE A 242 15.13 12.74 -3.32
CA ILE A 242 16.24 13.58 -2.84
C ILE A 242 16.50 13.22 -1.38
N ASN A 243 17.78 13.01 -1.05
CA ASN A 243 18.24 12.84 0.32
C ASN A 243 17.71 14.01 1.18
N PRO A 244 17.03 13.76 2.32
CA PRO A 244 16.45 14.81 3.15
C PRO A 244 17.41 15.95 3.51
N ALA A 245 18.70 15.66 3.75
CA ALA A 245 19.72 16.66 4.08
C ALA A 245 20.01 17.65 2.92
N HIS A 246 19.64 17.29 1.69
CA HIS A 246 19.91 18.03 0.45
C HIS A 246 18.66 18.64 -0.19
N ARG A 247 17.50 18.59 0.48
CA ARG A 247 16.25 19.19 -0.01
C ARG A 247 16.35 20.72 -0.10
N GLY A 248 15.48 21.32 -0.92
CA GLY A 248 15.42 22.78 -1.10
C GLY A 248 16.48 23.38 -2.03
N ARG A 249 17.29 22.54 -2.70
CA ARG A 249 18.43 22.97 -3.54
C ARG A 249 18.17 22.93 -5.04
N GLY A 250 16.91 22.83 -5.44
CA GLY A 250 16.53 22.72 -6.86
C GLY A 250 16.92 21.41 -7.55
N LEU A 251 17.47 20.43 -6.83
CA LEU A 251 17.92 19.14 -7.38
C LEU A 251 16.83 18.37 -8.12
N MET A 252 15.59 18.44 -7.62
CA MET A 252 14.44 17.80 -8.24
C MET A 252 14.24 18.30 -9.68
N GLY A 253 14.21 19.63 -9.87
CA GLY A 253 14.07 20.21 -11.21
C GLY A 253 15.28 19.95 -12.10
N ALA A 254 16.49 19.91 -11.54
CA ALA A 254 17.69 19.59 -12.29
C ALA A 254 17.68 18.14 -12.83
N LEU A 255 17.29 17.18 -11.98
CA LEU A 255 17.11 15.79 -12.37
C LEU A 255 15.98 15.61 -13.40
N SER A 256 14.84 16.26 -13.20
CA SER A 256 13.72 16.20 -14.15
C SER A 256 14.09 16.72 -15.52
N ARG A 257 14.80 17.87 -15.61
CA ARG A 257 15.29 18.41 -16.90
C ARG A 257 16.29 17.48 -17.57
N ALA A 258 17.18 16.85 -16.80
CA ALA A 258 18.13 15.88 -17.35
C ALA A 258 17.41 14.64 -17.90
N ASN A 259 16.36 14.14 -17.23
CA ASN A 259 15.54 13.06 -17.76
C ASN A 259 14.76 13.46 -19.01
N GLU A 260 14.22 14.68 -19.07
CA GLU A 260 13.56 15.18 -20.26
C GLU A 260 14.51 15.27 -21.46
N ALA A 261 15.71 15.81 -21.28
CA ALA A 261 16.73 15.87 -22.33
C ALA A 261 17.06 14.47 -22.87
N ARG A 262 17.20 13.48 -21.98
CA ARG A 262 17.44 12.08 -22.37
C ARG A 262 16.25 11.48 -23.10
N ALA A 263 15.03 11.78 -22.67
CA ALA A 263 13.82 11.31 -23.33
C ALA A 263 13.70 11.85 -24.77
N LEU A 264 14.10 13.11 -24.99
CA LEU A 264 14.21 13.71 -26.32
C LEU A 264 15.31 13.04 -27.16
N GLU A 265 16.50 12.81 -26.59
CA GLU A 265 17.59 12.06 -27.26
C GLU A 265 17.16 10.63 -27.65
N MET A 266 16.29 10.02 -26.86
CA MET A 266 15.74 8.68 -27.11
C MET A 266 14.62 8.68 -28.15
N GLY A 267 14.20 9.84 -28.67
CA GLY A 267 13.13 9.98 -29.64
C GLY A 267 11.75 9.58 -29.10
N LEU A 268 11.51 9.76 -27.79
CA LEU A 268 10.20 9.48 -27.21
C LEU A 268 9.16 10.51 -27.67
N LEU A 269 7.90 10.10 -27.79
CA LEU A 269 6.78 10.99 -28.11
C LEU A 269 6.36 11.87 -26.92
N GLY A 270 6.77 11.50 -25.70
CA GLY A 270 6.25 12.06 -24.45
C GLY A 270 6.49 11.16 -23.24
N MET A 271 6.04 11.64 -22.08
CA MET A 271 6.21 10.95 -20.80
C MET A 271 5.00 11.11 -19.87
N SER A 272 4.71 10.05 -19.12
CA SER A 272 3.77 10.10 -17.99
C SER A 272 4.49 10.41 -16.68
N VAL A 273 3.80 11.02 -15.73
CA VAL A 273 4.25 11.22 -14.35
C VAL A 273 3.05 11.06 -13.43
N ASP A 274 3.22 10.34 -12.33
CA ASP A 274 2.15 10.04 -11.37
C ASP A 274 2.40 10.68 -10.00
N PRO A 275 2.34 12.03 -9.86
CA PRO A 275 2.44 12.68 -8.57
C PRO A 275 1.33 12.21 -7.62
N VAL A 276 1.71 11.96 -6.36
CA VAL A 276 0.79 11.56 -5.30
C VAL A 276 -0.23 12.66 -4.98
N THR A 277 -1.36 12.26 -4.39
CA THR A 277 -2.43 13.17 -3.95
C THR A 277 -2.50 13.33 -2.43
N SER A 278 -1.62 12.68 -1.66
CA SER A 278 -1.44 12.98 -0.23
C SER A 278 -0.92 14.40 0.04
N HIS A 279 -0.28 15.03 -0.97
CA HIS A 279 0.12 16.42 -0.96
C HIS A 279 0.15 17.02 -2.38
N ALA A 280 0.01 18.34 -2.51
CA ALA A 280 0.07 19.05 -3.79
C ALA A 280 1.49 19.44 -4.27
N ILE A 281 2.55 19.15 -3.48
CA ILE A 281 3.91 19.65 -3.74
C ILE A 281 4.49 19.15 -5.06
N SER A 282 4.49 17.83 -5.27
CA SER A 282 5.03 17.22 -6.51
C SER A 282 4.20 17.56 -7.73
N GLN A 283 2.87 17.69 -7.58
CA GLN A 283 1.96 18.07 -8.65
C GLN A 283 2.36 19.42 -9.24
N ARG A 284 2.53 20.46 -8.41
CA ARG A 284 2.98 21.79 -8.87
C ARG A 284 4.18 21.73 -9.81
N ASP A 285 5.18 20.94 -9.46
CA ASP A 285 6.44 20.89 -10.19
C ASP A 285 6.31 20.06 -11.49
N VAL A 286 5.45 19.04 -11.52
CA VAL A 286 5.05 18.35 -12.76
C VAL A 286 4.36 19.32 -13.74
N MET A 287 3.45 20.16 -13.26
CA MET A 287 2.68 21.07 -14.12
C MET A 287 3.55 22.21 -14.66
N ARG A 288 4.52 22.68 -13.87
CA ARG A 288 5.54 23.64 -14.33
C ARG A 288 6.44 23.07 -15.42
N LEU A 289 6.67 21.76 -15.39
CA LEU A 289 7.38 21.02 -16.42
C LEU A 289 6.44 20.58 -17.55
N GLY A 290 5.28 21.21 -17.72
CA GLY A 290 4.37 20.96 -18.85
C GLY A 290 3.55 19.66 -18.75
N GLY A 291 3.61 18.94 -17.64
CA GLY A 291 2.71 17.83 -17.38
C GLY A 291 1.27 18.31 -17.24
N ARG A 292 0.33 17.56 -17.81
CA ARG A 292 -1.10 17.87 -17.80
C ARG A 292 -1.87 16.71 -17.18
N PRO A 293 -2.73 16.94 -16.17
CA PRO A 293 -3.56 15.87 -15.64
C PRO A 293 -4.41 15.26 -16.75
N CYS A 294 -4.48 13.93 -16.81
CA CYS A 294 -5.36 13.22 -17.73
C CYS A 294 -6.00 11.98 -17.10
N GLY A 295 -5.63 11.60 -15.88
CA GLY A 295 -6.37 10.62 -15.10
C GLY A 295 -6.03 10.65 -13.61
N LEU A 296 -6.71 9.81 -12.84
CA LEU A 296 -6.61 9.72 -11.40
C LEU A 296 -6.68 8.25 -10.98
N ASP A 297 -5.55 7.64 -10.63
CA ASP A 297 -5.54 6.29 -10.07
C ASP A 297 -5.81 6.37 -8.56
N LEU A 298 -7.03 6.03 -8.16
CA LEU A 298 -7.41 5.92 -6.75
C LEU A 298 -6.82 4.66 -6.12
N ALA A 299 -6.38 4.76 -4.86
CA ALA A 299 -5.84 3.67 -4.06
C ALA A 299 -4.73 2.86 -4.79
N ALA A 300 -3.93 3.54 -5.61
CA ALA A 300 -2.96 2.98 -6.53
C ALA A 300 -1.85 2.13 -5.88
N SER A 301 -1.49 2.43 -4.63
CA SER A 301 -0.50 1.66 -3.88
C SER A 301 -0.84 1.61 -2.39
N PRO A 302 -0.25 0.68 -1.61
CA PRO A 302 -0.35 0.68 -0.16
C PRO A 302 0.02 2.05 0.45
N PRO A 303 -0.39 2.32 1.70
CA PRO A 303 -0.11 3.58 2.36
C PRO A 303 1.38 3.93 2.32
N ARG A 304 1.72 5.13 1.85
CA ARG A 304 3.09 5.62 1.87
C ARG A 304 3.40 6.22 3.22
N LEU A 305 4.47 5.74 3.85
CA LEU A 305 5.00 6.32 5.08
C LEU A 305 6.19 7.21 4.71
N PHE A 306 5.94 8.51 4.66
CA PHE A 306 7.00 9.49 4.48
C PHE A 306 7.69 9.73 5.83
N LYS A 307 8.83 9.08 6.06
CA LYS A 307 9.59 9.19 7.32
C LYS A 307 9.90 10.63 7.75
N ALA A 308 9.96 11.56 6.79
CA ALA A 308 10.36 12.96 7.01
C ALA A 308 9.26 14.00 6.71
N LEU A 309 8.00 13.57 6.49
CA LEU A 309 6.84 14.45 6.31
C LEU A 309 5.76 14.00 7.30
N GLY A 310 5.98 14.32 8.58
CA GLY A 310 5.12 13.88 9.67
C GLY A 310 3.72 14.48 9.59
N SER A 311 2.71 13.61 9.67
CA SER A 311 1.38 13.88 10.22
C SER A 311 0.71 12.53 10.50
N GLU A 312 0.90 11.99 11.71
CA GLU A 312 0.33 10.71 12.16
C GLU A 312 -0.95 10.95 12.97
N THR A 313 -1.97 11.56 12.36
CA THR A 313 -3.27 11.80 13.05
C THR A 313 -4.42 10.96 12.51
N ALA A 314 -4.27 10.35 11.33
CA ALA A 314 -5.31 9.51 10.71
C ALA A 314 -4.76 8.13 10.35
N PRO A 315 -5.59 7.07 10.43
CA PRO A 315 -5.17 5.74 10.00
C PRO A 315 -4.66 5.77 8.55
N PRO A 316 -3.58 5.02 8.26
CA PRO A 316 -2.98 5.01 6.93
C PRO A 316 -3.99 4.50 5.89
N GLN A 317 -4.21 5.27 4.81
CA GLN A 317 -4.97 4.81 3.65
C GLN A 317 -4.05 4.59 2.46
N ARG A 318 -4.53 3.83 1.48
CA ARG A 318 -3.82 3.62 0.21
C ARG A 318 -3.59 4.95 -0.51
N GLU A 319 -2.40 5.10 -1.06
CA GLU A 319 -1.99 6.31 -1.78
C GLU A 319 -2.66 6.37 -3.16
N SER A 320 -3.07 7.57 -3.57
CA SER A 320 -3.62 7.81 -4.92
C SER A 320 -2.66 8.72 -5.71
N CYS A 321 -2.73 8.62 -7.04
CA CYS A 321 -1.87 9.38 -7.94
C CYS A 321 -2.69 10.11 -9.00
N LEU A 322 -2.37 11.38 -9.23
CA LEU A 322 -2.87 12.15 -10.34
C LEU A 322 -2.01 11.84 -11.57
N HIS A 323 -2.53 11.04 -12.49
CA HIS A 323 -1.82 10.69 -13.72
C HIS A 323 -1.72 11.92 -14.63
N CYS A 324 -0.49 12.34 -14.87
CA CYS A 324 -0.17 13.46 -15.74
C CYS A 324 0.60 12.96 -16.96
N PHE A 325 0.39 13.61 -18.10
CA PHE A 325 1.11 13.29 -19.33
C PHE A 325 1.63 14.56 -19.99
N ARG A 326 2.77 14.44 -20.65
CA ARG A 326 3.35 15.50 -21.49
C ARG A 326 3.81 14.91 -22.82
N TYR A 327 3.27 15.44 -23.91
CA TYR A 327 3.84 15.25 -25.23
C TYR A 327 5.07 16.14 -25.43
N PHE A 328 6.06 15.64 -26.16
CA PHE A 328 7.23 16.42 -26.57
C PHE A 328 7.02 17.13 -27.91
N ASP A 329 6.19 16.56 -28.77
CA ASP A 329 5.76 17.14 -30.04
C ASP A 329 4.24 17.31 -30.07
N SER A 330 3.72 18.03 -31.07
CA SER A 330 2.27 18.17 -31.25
C SER A 330 1.64 16.82 -31.57
N PRO A 331 0.69 16.33 -30.74
CA PRO A 331 0.07 15.03 -30.97
C PRO A 331 -0.91 15.09 -32.17
N PRO A 332 -1.05 13.99 -32.94
CA PRO A 332 -2.01 13.94 -34.04
C PRO A 332 -3.47 13.94 -33.52
N PRO A 333 -4.45 14.35 -34.36
CA PRO A 333 -5.86 14.26 -34.02
C PRO A 333 -6.26 12.81 -33.78
N VAL A 334 -7.18 12.58 -32.84
CA VAL A 334 -7.72 11.25 -32.53
C VAL A 334 -9.23 11.21 -32.71
N LYS A 335 -9.74 10.01 -33.03
CA LYS A 335 -11.17 9.71 -33.02
C LYS A 335 -11.44 8.67 -31.95
N VAL A 336 -12.17 9.06 -30.91
CA VAL A 336 -12.42 8.24 -29.73
C VAL A 336 -13.88 7.83 -29.60
N HIS A 337 -14.11 6.70 -28.94
CA HIS A 337 -15.44 6.12 -28.73
C HIS A 337 -15.66 5.99 -27.23
N VAL A 338 -16.44 6.91 -26.68
CA VAL A 338 -16.87 6.90 -25.27
C VAL A 338 -18.38 7.09 -25.19
N PRO A 339 -19.02 6.58 -24.12
CA PRO A 339 -20.41 6.92 -23.83
C PRO A 339 -20.64 8.44 -23.81
N PRO A 340 -21.79 8.95 -24.31
CA PRO A 340 -22.04 10.39 -24.43
C PRO A 340 -21.80 11.19 -23.15
N ARG A 341 -22.09 10.61 -21.99
CA ARG A 341 -21.87 11.21 -20.66
C ARG A 341 -20.40 11.54 -20.32
N HIS A 342 -19.44 10.90 -20.96
CA HIS A 342 -18.00 11.19 -20.76
C HIS A 342 -17.45 12.19 -21.79
N ARG A 343 -18.20 12.54 -22.84
CA ARG A 343 -17.66 13.39 -23.92
C ARG A 343 -17.13 14.72 -23.40
N GLU A 344 -17.83 15.38 -22.47
CA GLU A 344 -17.39 16.66 -21.92
C GLU A 344 -16.04 16.54 -21.18
N ILE A 345 -15.91 15.61 -20.23
CA ILE A 345 -14.66 15.45 -19.47
C ILE A 345 -13.52 15.00 -20.39
N VAL A 346 -13.80 14.12 -21.36
CA VAL A 346 -12.80 13.64 -22.33
C VAL A 346 -12.33 14.78 -23.23
N THR A 347 -13.22 15.65 -23.69
CA THR A 347 -12.84 16.86 -24.44
C THR A 347 -11.91 17.74 -23.61
N ARG A 348 -12.24 18.02 -22.34
CA ARG A 348 -11.38 18.86 -21.48
C ARG A 348 -10.00 18.22 -21.23
N ILE A 349 -9.92 16.90 -21.10
CA ILE A 349 -8.63 16.19 -20.97
C ILE A 349 -7.80 16.39 -22.25
N TYR A 350 -8.39 16.17 -23.43
CA TYR A 350 -7.68 16.33 -24.71
C TYR A 350 -7.28 17.78 -25.00
N GLU A 351 -8.11 18.75 -24.65
CA GLU A 351 -7.76 20.18 -24.68
C GLU A 351 -6.54 20.48 -23.81
N GLY A 352 -6.50 19.93 -22.58
CA GLY A 352 -5.36 20.05 -21.68
C GLY A 352 -4.07 19.46 -22.27
N LEU A 353 -4.19 18.33 -22.99
CA LEU A 353 -3.08 17.67 -23.70
C LEU A 353 -2.71 18.34 -25.04
N ALA A 354 -3.40 19.41 -25.43
CA ALA A 354 -3.25 20.08 -26.73
C ALA A 354 -3.41 19.11 -27.93
N GLN A 355 -4.34 18.17 -27.82
CA GLN A 355 -4.64 17.17 -28.85
C GLN A 355 -6.07 17.34 -29.35
N ALA A 356 -6.25 17.43 -30.66
CA ALA A 356 -7.60 17.49 -31.23
C ALA A 356 -8.30 16.13 -31.09
N CYS A 357 -9.53 16.12 -30.58
CA CYS A 357 -10.35 14.91 -30.48
C CYS A 357 -11.68 15.05 -31.22
N THR A 358 -12.14 13.94 -31.79
CA THR A 358 -13.50 13.79 -32.36
C THR A 358 -14.14 12.53 -31.79
N PHE A 359 -15.47 12.47 -31.78
CA PHE A 359 -16.20 11.33 -31.25
C PHE A 359 -16.81 10.50 -32.38
N GLY A 360 -16.58 9.18 -32.33
CA GLY A 360 -17.32 8.22 -33.14
C GLY A 360 -18.56 7.69 -32.43
N ASP A 361 -19.44 7.06 -33.20
CA ASP A 361 -20.61 6.36 -32.67
C ASP A 361 -20.21 4.97 -32.15
N PRO A 362 -20.76 4.51 -31.01
CA PRO A 362 -20.58 3.12 -30.57
C PRO A 362 -21.06 2.14 -31.63
N ALA A 363 -20.29 1.07 -31.86
CA ALA A 363 -20.65 0.01 -32.79
C ALA A 363 -20.15 -1.36 -32.29
N PRO A 364 -20.90 -2.46 -32.54
CA PRO A 364 -20.44 -3.81 -32.24
C PRO A 364 -19.13 -4.17 -32.93
N ALA A 365 -18.36 -5.06 -32.32
CA ALA A 365 -17.08 -5.50 -32.89
C ALA A 365 -17.26 -6.37 -34.13
N SER A 366 -16.38 -6.16 -35.11
CA SER A 366 -16.30 -6.96 -36.34
C SER A 366 -15.47 -8.25 -36.19
N ALA A 367 -14.70 -8.38 -35.11
CA ALA A 367 -13.80 -9.49 -34.84
C ALA A 367 -13.90 -9.92 -33.36
N SER A 368 -13.30 -11.08 -33.03
CA SER A 368 -13.26 -11.58 -31.65
C SER A 368 -12.35 -10.72 -30.77
N GLY A 369 -12.79 -10.50 -29.54
CA GLY A 369 -12.05 -9.77 -28.52
C GLY A 369 -10.68 -10.37 -28.17
N GLU A 370 -9.83 -9.54 -27.59
CA GLU A 370 -8.54 -9.93 -27.01
C GLU A 370 -8.27 -9.04 -25.80
N TYR A 371 -7.85 -9.63 -24.69
CA TYR A 371 -7.48 -8.90 -23.49
C TYR A 371 -6.33 -9.58 -22.74
N ARG A 372 -5.70 -8.85 -21.83
CA ARG A 372 -4.61 -9.33 -20.95
C ARG A 372 -4.92 -8.98 -19.52
N ILE A 373 -4.46 -9.82 -18.59
CA ILE A 373 -4.59 -9.60 -17.17
C ILE A 373 -3.19 -9.54 -16.56
N ASP A 374 -2.98 -8.54 -15.70
CA ASP A 374 -1.83 -8.49 -14.80
C ASP A 374 -2.31 -8.30 -13.36
N PHE A 375 -1.65 -8.98 -12.42
CA PHE A 375 -1.85 -8.79 -10.99
C PHE A 375 -0.53 -8.51 -10.30
N ASP A 376 -0.45 -7.37 -9.62
CA ASP A 376 0.68 -7.00 -8.80
C ASP A 376 0.36 -7.23 -7.32
N LYS A 377 0.88 -8.33 -6.77
CA LYS A 377 0.73 -8.71 -5.37
C LYS A 377 1.38 -7.74 -4.38
N THR A 378 2.37 -6.95 -4.82
CA THR A 378 3.08 -6.01 -3.94
C THR A 378 2.21 -4.79 -3.62
N VAL A 379 1.34 -4.42 -4.57
CA VAL A 379 0.39 -3.33 -4.39
C VAL A 379 -1.05 -3.80 -4.32
N LEU A 380 -1.33 -5.10 -4.41
CA LEU A 380 -2.68 -5.68 -4.43
C LEU A 380 -3.57 -5.04 -5.52
N LYS A 381 -3.04 -4.91 -6.74
CA LYS A 381 -3.73 -4.26 -7.85
C LYS A 381 -3.83 -5.20 -9.05
N GLY A 382 -5.06 -5.38 -9.54
CA GLY A 382 -5.35 -6.07 -10.79
C GLY A 382 -5.54 -5.07 -11.94
N ILE A 383 -5.09 -5.40 -13.14
CA ILE A 383 -5.32 -4.62 -14.36
C ILE A 383 -5.77 -5.58 -15.47
N ILE A 384 -6.94 -5.32 -16.02
CA ILE A 384 -7.47 -5.96 -17.22
C ILE A 384 -7.30 -4.97 -18.37
N ARG A 385 -6.51 -5.32 -19.39
CA ARG A 385 -6.30 -4.48 -20.58
C ARG A 385 -6.95 -5.11 -21.78
N VAL A 386 -7.97 -4.46 -22.33
CA VAL A 386 -8.59 -4.86 -23.59
C VAL A 386 -7.69 -4.41 -24.74
N VAL A 387 -7.18 -5.36 -25.52
CA VAL A 387 -6.34 -5.13 -26.70
C VAL A 387 -7.24 -4.98 -27.94
N ARG A 388 -8.26 -5.82 -28.04
CA ARG A 388 -9.32 -5.74 -29.06
C ARG A 388 -10.67 -5.77 -28.37
N ALA A 389 -11.42 -4.68 -28.50
CA ALA A 389 -12.73 -4.52 -27.92
C ALA A 389 -13.76 -5.34 -28.72
N ASP A 390 -14.50 -6.15 -27.97
CA ASP A 390 -15.64 -6.94 -28.37
C ASP A 390 -16.65 -6.93 -27.22
N GLU A 391 -17.84 -6.39 -27.44
CA GLU A 391 -18.86 -6.27 -26.41
C GLU A 391 -19.31 -7.63 -25.87
N ARG A 392 -19.16 -8.69 -26.67
CA ARG A 392 -19.55 -10.07 -26.30
C ARG A 392 -18.61 -10.69 -25.27
N GLN A 393 -17.40 -10.13 -25.10
CA GLN A 393 -16.42 -10.62 -24.13
C GLN A 393 -16.70 -10.14 -22.68
N TRP A 394 -17.72 -9.29 -22.48
CA TRP A 394 -18.04 -8.74 -21.17
C TRP A 394 -18.21 -9.77 -20.04
N PRO A 395 -18.92 -10.90 -20.22
CA PRO A 395 -19.07 -11.90 -19.15
C PRO A 395 -17.73 -12.50 -18.68
N GLU A 396 -16.74 -12.56 -19.57
CA GLU A 396 -15.40 -13.05 -19.26
C GLU A 396 -14.58 -11.99 -18.53
N LEU A 397 -14.64 -10.71 -18.97
CA LEU A 397 -13.96 -9.60 -18.30
C LEU A 397 -14.49 -9.38 -16.88
N LEU A 398 -15.81 -9.49 -16.69
CA LEU A 398 -16.43 -9.37 -15.37
C LEU A 398 -15.94 -10.49 -14.44
N ARG A 399 -15.94 -11.74 -14.93
CA ARG A 399 -15.41 -12.88 -14.16
C ARG A 399 -13.95 -12.68 -13.79
N ALA A 400 -13.11 -12.25 -14.74
CA ALA A 400 -11.71 -11.95 -14.46
C ALA A 400 -11.56 -10.85 -13.40
N ALA A 401 -12.41 -9.82 -13.43
CA ALA A 401 -12.39 -8.75 -12.45
C ALA A 401 -12.83 -9.22 -11.06
N ASP A 402 -13.80 -10.12 -10.99
CA ASP A 402 -14.28 -10.72 -9.74
C ASP A 402 -13.23 -11.69 -9.18
N ASP A 403 -12.61 -12.52 -10.03
CA ASP A 403 -11.54 -13.44 -9.63
C ASP A 403 -10.31 -12.70 -9.07
N LEU A 404 -9.94 -11.57 -9.69
CA LEU A 404 -8.88 -10.70 -9.19
C LEU A 404 -9.20 -10.17 -7.78
N ALA A 405 -10.44 -9.77 -7.53
CA ALA A 405 -10.84 -9.23 -6.25
C ALA A 405 -11.00 -10.32 -5.18
N GLU A 406 -11.78 -11.36 -5.46
CA GLU A 406 -12.21 -12.37 -4.49
C GLU A 406 -11.13 -13.42 -4.22
N TYR A 407 -10.41 -13.87 -5.25
CA TYR A 407 -9.43 -14.96 -5.12
C TYR A 407 -7.99 -14.47 -5.09
N ALA A 408 -7.62 -13.48 -5.91
CA ALA A 408 -6.26 -12.93 -5.88
C ALA A 408 -6.06 -11.87 -4.78
N GLY A 409 -7.15 -11.33 -4.22
CA GLY A 409 -7.09 -10.33 -3.15
C GLY A 409 -6.73 -8.93 -3.65
N ALA A 410 -7.08 -8.59 -4.90
CA ALA A 410 -6.90 -7.25 -5.42
C ALA A 410 -7.81 -6.26 -4.71
N GLU A 411 -7.22 -5.24 -4.08
CA GLU A 411 -7.94 -4.14 -3.44
C GLU A 411 -8.40 -3.08 -4.45
N VAL A 412 -7.82 -3.10 -5.65
CA VAL A 412 -8.18 -2.26 -6.79
C VAL A 412 -8.12 -3.08 -8.06
N VAL A 413 -9.17 -3.01 -8.89
CA VAL A 413 -9.19 -3.58 -10.24
C VAL A 413 -9.36 -2.45 -11.25
N ASN A 414 -8.38 -2.30 -12.14
CA ASN A 414 -8.46 -1.40 -13.28
C ASN A 414 -8.92 -2.16 -14.52
N LEU A 415 -9.76 -1.52 -15.34
CA LEU A 415 -10.13 -1.97 -16.67
C LEU A 415 -9.75 -0.90 -17.69
N ASP A 416 -8.82 -1.22 -18.59
CA ASP A 416 -8.35 -0.33 -19.64
C ASP A 416 -9.01 -0.72 -20.98
N LEU A 417 -9.67 0.24 -21.62
CA LEU A 417 -10.42 0.06 -22.87
C LEU A 417 -9.82 0.90 -24.02
N PRO A 418 -9.59 0.34 -25.21
CA PRO A 418 -8.92 1.04 -26.32
C PRO A 418 -9.88 2.01 -27.02
N LEU A 419 -9.63 3.31 -26.90
CA LEU A 419 -10.59 4.36 -27.27
C LEU A 419 -10.86 4.49 -28.76
N GLU A 420 -9.93 4.09 -29.61
CA GLU A 420 -10.11 4.17 -31.07
C GLU A 420 -11.05 3.07 -31.60
N GLN A 421 -11.45 2.12 -30.75
CA GLN A 421 -12.30 1.00 -31.14
C GLN A 421 -13.77 1.24 -30.73
N PRO A 422 -14.75 1.21 -31.66
CA PRO A 422 -16.15 1.52 -31.37
C PRO A 422 -16.78 0.69 -30.24
N ALA A 423 -16.42 -0.58 -30.14
CA ALA A 423 -16.95 -1.49 -29.12
C ALA A 423 -16.46 -1.15 -27.70
N ALA A 424 -15.41 -0.34 -27.55
CA ALA A 424 -14.93 0.11 -26.24
C ALA A 424 -15.99 0.95 -25.52
N ALA A 425 -16.78 1.75 -26.25
CA ALA A 425 -17.88 2.51 -25.67
C ALA A 425 -18.95 1.58 -25.08
N LEU A 426 -19.28 0.48 -25.77
CA LEU A 426 -20.25 -0.52 -25.31
C LEU A 426 -19.76 -1.27 -24.07
N LEU A 427 -18.48 -1.67 -24.05
CA LEU A 427 -17.85 -2.30 -22.88
C LEU A 427 -17.80 -1.34 -21.68
N CYS A 428 -17.57 -0.05 -21.91
CA CYS A 428 -17.59 0.96 -20.85
C CYS A 428 -18.95 1.01 -20.15
N GLU A 429 -20.06 0.99 -20.89
CA GLU A 429 -21.40 0.98 -20.28
C GLU A 429 -21.63 -0.26 -19.41
N ARG A 430 -21.22 -1.43 -19.90
CA ARG A 430 -21.31 -2.69 -19.13
C ARG A 430 -20.45 -2.67 -17.87
N ALA A 431 -19.26 -2.09 -17.95
CA ALA A 431 -18.36 -1.96 -16.81
C ALA A 431 -18.95 -1.06 -15.72
N GLU A 432 -19.51 0.08 -16.10
CA GLU A 432 -20.15 0.99 -15.15
C GLU A 432 -21.44 0.42 -14.55
N GLU A 433 -22.20 -0.39 -15.29
CA GLU A 433 -23.30 -1.19 -14.74
C GLU A 433 -22.83 -2.15 -13.63
N ALA A 434 -21.62 -2.71 -13.76
CA ALA A 434 -21.01 -3.62 -12.80
C ALA A 434 -20.12 -2.93 -11.74
N GLY A 435 -20.29 -1.63 -11.56
CA GLY A 435 -19.67 -0.88 -10.46
C GLY A 435 -18.23 -0.41 -10.72
N PHE A 436 -17.73 -0.50 -11.95
CA PHE A 436 -16.57 0.29 -12.35
C PHE A 436 -16.96 1.77 -12.47
N PHE A 437 -15.99 2.68 -12.39
CA PHE A 437 -16.19 4.10 -12.63
C PHE A 437 -15.03 4.70 -13.42
N PHE A 438 -15.31 5.77 -14.17
CA PHE A 438 -14.31 6.52 -14.92
C PHE A 438 -13.16 7.00 -14.02
N SER A 439 -11.92 6.79 -14.47
CA SER A 439 -10.70 7.21 -13.76
C SER A 439 -9.75 8.03 -14.66
N GLY A 440 -10.05 8.19 -15.95
CA GLY A 440 -9.31 9.06 -16.85
C GLY A 440 -8.75 8.36 -18.07
N LEU A 441 -7.89 9.06 -18.79
CA LEU A 441 -7.24 8.58 -20.00
C LEU A 441 -5.80 8.14 -19.70
N ARG A 442 -5.32 7.21 -20.53
CA ARG A 442 -3.94 6.73 -20.57
C ARG A 442 -3.41 6.90 -21.99
N PRO A 443 -2.78 8.06 -22.27
CA PRO A 443 -2.30 8.36 -23.61
C PRO A 443 -1.30 7.30 -24.10
N ARG A 444 -1.52 6.78 -25.32
CA ARG A 444 -0.64 5.79 -25.98
C ARG A 444 -0.42 4.47 -25.21
N GLU A 445 -1.31 4.11 -24.29
CA GLU A 445 -1.27 2.80 -23.60
C GLU A 445 -2.11 1.71 -24.30
N ALA A 446 -2.92 2.04 -25.33
CA ALA A 446 -3.58 1.06 -26.19
C ALA A 446 -2.70 0.73 -27.42
N PRO A 447 -2.90 -0.44 -28.07
CA PRO A 447 -2.16 -0.81 -29.28
C PRO A 447 -2.32 0.18 -30.45
N ASP A 448 -3.50 0.80 -30.55
CA ASP A 448 -3.91 1.68 -31.64
C ASP A 448 -4.03 3.15 -31.23
N GLY A 449 -3.89 3.48 -29.95
CA GLY A 449 -4.05 4.86 -29.49
C GLY A 449 -4.09 4.97 -27.97
N ASP A 450 -5.07 5.70 -27.47
CA ASP A 450 -5.23 5.96 -26.04
C ASP A 450 -6.15 4.92 -25.38
N SER A 451 -5.96 4.66 -24.09
CA SER A 451 -6.89 3.86 -23.30
C SER A 451 -7.77 4.74 -22.40
N LEU A 452 -9.03 4.37 -22.25
CA LEU A 452 -9.88 4.79 -21.15
C LEU A 452 -9.63 3.87 -19.98
N ARG A 453 -9.34 4.42 -18.81
CA ARG A 453 -9.23 3.66 -17.57
C ARG A 453 -10.49 3.79 -16.74
N LEU A 454 -11.03 2.64 -16.36
CA LEU A 454 -12.07 2.49 -15.35
C LEU A 454 -11.48 1.81 -14.10
N GLN A 455 -12.02 2.09 -12.92
CA GLN A 455 -11.60 1.47 -11.67
C GLN A 455 -12.78 0.89 -10.89
N ARG A 456 -12.51 -0.18 -10.15
CA ARG A 456 -13.40 -0.73 -9.12
C ARG A 456 -12.57 -0.94 -7.85
N LEU A 457 -13.01 -0.36 -6.73
CA LEU A 457 -12.32 -0.41 -5.45
C LEU A 457 -12.93 -1.49 -4.55
N HIS A 458 -12.07 -2.31 -3.94
CA HIS A 458 -12.42 -3.38 -2.99
C HIS A 458 -11.81 -3.13 -1.60
N CYS A 459 -11.53 -1.86 -1.28
CA CYS A 459 -10.96 -1.44 -0.02
C CYS A 459 -11.67 -0.18 0.51
N PRO A 460 -11.66 0.05 1.84
CA PRO A 460 -12.11 1.32 2.42
C PRO A 460 -11.28 2.48 1.87
N PHE A 461 -11.94 3.53 1.40
CA PHE A 461 -11.29 4.67 0.80
C PHE A 461 -12.00 5.98 1.17
N ASP A 462 -11.23 6.96 1.65
CA ASP A 462 -11.73 8.28 1.98
C ASP A 462 -11.26 9.31 0.93
N PRO A 463 -12.15 9.70 -0.01
CA PRO A 463 -11.79 10.61 -1.09
C PRO A 463 -11.53 12.04 -0.61
N ASP A 464 -11.98 12.42 0.60
CA ASP A 464 -11.83 13.80 1.09
C ASP A 464 -10.42 14.10 1.61
N ARG A 465 -9.57 13.08 1.72
CA ARG A 465 -8.15 13.19 2.05
C ARG A 465 -7.26 13.57 0.87
N LEU A 466 -7.79 13.61 -0.36
CA LEU A 466 -7.00 13.88 -1.57
C LEU A 466 -6.80 15.38 -1.77
N GLN A 467 -5.57 15.77 -2.11
CA GLN A 467 -5.16 17.15 -2.38
C GLN A 467 -4.77 17.31 -3.84
N PHE A 468 -5.19 18.43 -4.43
CA PHE A 468 -4.93 18.78 -5.82
C PHE A 468 -4.31 20.18 -5.91
N PHE A 469 -3.28 20.33 -6.75
CA PHE A 469 -2.59 21.60 -6.94
C PHE A 469 -3.38 22.58 -7.82
N ASP A 470 -3.99 22.09 -8.90
CA ASP A 470 -4.67 22.89 -9.92
C ASP A 470 -6.17 22.64 -9.99
N GLU A 471 -6.87 23.57 -10.62
CA GLU A 471 -8.32 23.51 -10.79
C GLU A 471 -8.75 22.31 -11.65
N PHE A 472 -7.97 21.96 -12.67
CA PHE A 472 -8.31 20.83 -13.54
C PHE A 472 -8.16 19.48 -12.82
N GLY A 473 -7.11 19.29 -12.01
CA GLY A 473 -6.98 18.10 -11.16
C GLY A 473 -8.16 17.95 -10.20
N ARG A 474 -8.66 19.07 -9.64
CA ARG A 474 -9.86 19.08 -8.80
C ARG A 474 -11.12 18.74 -9.59
N LEU A 475 -11.31 19.32 -10.77
CA LEU A 475 -12.43 19.05 -11.66
C LEU A 475 -12.49 17.57 -12.05
N LEU A 476 -11.34 16.99 -12.41
CA LEU A 476 -11.22 15.58 -12.73
C LEU A 476 -11.58 14.71 -11.52
N PHE A 477 -11.10 15.06 -10.33
CA PHE A 477 -11.47 14.35 -9.09
C PHE A 477 -12.97 14.41 -8.80
N ASP A 478 -13.60 15.58 -8.91
CA ASP A 478 -15.03 15.72 -8.64
C ASP A 478 -15.86 14.86 -9.62
N TYR A 479 -15.42 14.74 -10.88
CA TYR A 479 -16.01 13.83 -11.87
C TYR A 479 -15.86 12.35 -11.48
N VAL A 480 -14.64 11.93 -11.10
CA VAL A 480 -14.34 10.56 -10.66
C VAL A 480 -15.13 10.20 -9.39
N LYS A 481 -15.21 11.12 -8.42
CA LYS A 481 -15.95 10.96 -7.16
C LYS A 481 -17.44 10.76 -7.40
N ALA A 482 -18.04 11.50 -8.34
CA ALA A 482 -19.44 11.33 -8.72
C ALA A 482 -19.69 9.91 -9.27
N GLY A 483 -18.86 9.44 -10.20
CA GLY A 483 -18.95 8.08 -10.75
C GLY A 483 -18.81 6.99 -9.68
N MET A 484 -17.86 7.14 -8.75
CA MET A 484 -17.68 6.22 -7.63
C MET A 484 -18.95 6.08 -6.77
N GLY A 485 -19.64 7.20 -6.50
CA GLY A 485 -20.88 7.21 -5.71
C GLY A 485 -22.07 6.55 -6.41
N GLU A 486 -22.17 6.67 -7.74
CA GLU A 486 -23.22 6.02 -8.53
C GLU A 486 -23.00 4.50 -8.62
N SER A 487 -21.75 4.07 -8.80
CA SER A 487 -21.36 2.66 -8.84
C SER A 487 -21.64 1.94 -7.52
N GLY A 488 -21.38 2.58 -6.37
CA GLY A 488 -21.68 2.01 -5.05
C GLY A 488 -23.17 1.77 -4.79
N LYS A 489 -24.05 2.59 -5.37
CA LYS A 489 -25.52 2.41 -5.29
C LYS A 489 -26.01 1.25 -6.16
N LYS A 490 -25.39 1.01 -7.31
CA LYS A 490 -25.77 -0.11 -8.20
C LYS A 490 -25.32 -1.47 -7.66
N ALA A 491 -24.14 -1.54 -7.04
CA ALA A 491 -23.61 -2.78 -6.45
C ALA A 491 -24.43 -3.28 -5.23
N THR A 492 -25.13 -2.39 -4.53
CA THR A 492 -25.99 -2.75 -3.38
C THR A 492 -27.41 -3.14 -3.79
N GLY A 493 -27.82 -2.87 -5.04
CA GLY A 493 -29.17 -3.13 -5.55
C GLY A 493 -29.36 -4.49 -6.25
N SER A 494 -28.30 -5.29 -6.43
CA SER A 494 -28.34 -6.58 -7.15
C SER A 494 -28.43 -7.81 -6.24
N GLY A 495 -28.57 -7.63 -4.92
CA GLY A 495 -28.70 -8.70 -3.93
C GLY A 495 -30.12 -8.94 -3.40
N GLY A 496 -31.16 -8.50 -4.13
CA GLY A 496 -32.58 -8.64 -3.75
C GLY A 496 -33.26 -9.84 -4.39
#